data_AF-A0AAV6AE21-F1
#
_entry.id   AF-A0AAV6AE21-F1
#
_cell.length_a   1.000
_cell.length_b   1.000
_cell.length_c   1.000
_cell.angle_alpha   90.00
_cell.angle_beta   90.00
_cell.angle_gamma   90.00
#
_symmetry.space_group_name_H-M   'P 1'
#
loop_
_entity.id
_entity.type
_entity.pdbx_description
1 polymer ?
#
loop_
_entity_poly.entity_id
_entity_poly.type
_entity_poly.pdbx_seq_one_letter_code
_entity_poly.pdbx_strand_id
1 'polypeptide(L)'
;MSERSDLDILADLGLEPVRKAKTANTPREARIIAGFEDIQKFVEEHGRPPQHGEDRNIFERIYAVRLDRLRDQADCVALLRDLDHQGLLSSSAAETQPAPSEMDDDALLTALGVTPQGGRGITELKHVRSLTERRAAEDVAVRQPCEDFAAFEPIFAAVK
;
A
#
# COMPACT_ATOMS: atom_id res chain seq x y z
N MET A 1 -52.99 -43.48 -4.51
CA MET A 1 -52.06 -43.39 -5.64
C MET A 1 -50.77 -42.84 -5.07
N SER A 2 -49.68 -43.61 -5.09
CA SER A 2 -48.41 -43.15 -4.49
C SER A 2 -47.85 -42.00 -5.31
N GLU A 3 -47.66 -40.84 -4.69
CA GLU A 3 -46.84 -39.76 -5.24
C GLU A 3 -45.40 -40.30 -5.33
N ARG A 4 -44.96 -40.61 -6.55
CA ARG A 4 -43.57 -40.97 -6.82
C ARG A 4 -42.77 -39.69 -6.90
N SER A 5 -41.59 -39.68 -6.30
CA SER A 5 -40.72 -38.51 -6.39
C SER A 5 -40.16 -38.37 -7.81
N ASP A 6 -39.80 -37.17 -8.20
CA ASP A 6 -39.18 -36.91 -9.51
C ASP A 6 -37.92 -37.75 -9.74
N LEU A 7 -37.20 -38.10 -8.67
CA LEU A 7 -36.04 -39.00 -8.70
C LEU A 7 -36.42 -40.43 -9.08
N ASP A 8 -37.53 -40.94 -8.55
CA ASP A 8 -38.02 -42.30 -8.85
C ASP A 8 -38.44 -42.42 -10.31
N ILE A 9 -39.05 -41.36 -10.85
CA ILE A 9 -39.47 -41.30 -12.25
C ILE A 9 -38.25 -41.29 -13.18
N LEU A 10 -37.20 -40.53 -12.84
CA LEU A 10 -35.96 -40.48 -13.63
C LEU A 10 -35.22 -41.83 -13.66
N ALA A 11 -35.19 -42.53 -12.53
CA ALA A 11 -34.60 -43.86 -12.43
C ALA A 11 -35.35 -44.91 -13.27
N ASP A 12 -36.68 -44.90 -13.25
CA ASP A 12 -37.53 -45.78 -14.07
C ASP A 12 -37.32 -45.56 -15.59
N LEU A 13 -36.96 -44.34 -16.00
CA LEU A 13 -36.66 -44.00 -17.39
C LEU A 13 -35.21 -44.33 -17.81
N GLY A 14 -34.38 -44.84 -16.89
CA GLY A 14 -32.96 -45.08 -17.13
C GLY A 14 -32.16 -43.80 -17.40
N LEU A 15 -32.64 -42.66 -16.90
CA LEU A 15 -32.01 -41.35 -17.06
C LEU A 15 -31.31 -40.95 -15.76
N GLU A 16 -29.98 -40.86 -15.82
CA GLU A 16 -29.20 -40.20 -14.77
C GLU A 16 -29.57 -38.71 -14.68
N PRO A 17 -29.77 -38.14 -13.49
CA PRO A 17 -30.06 -36.71 -13.36
C PRO A 17 -28.91 -35.90 -13.94
N VAL A 18 -29.18 -35.19 -15.05
CA VAL A 18 -28.21 -34.29 -15.66
C VAL A 18 -27.87 -33.19 -14.66
N ARG A 19 -26.69 -33.29 -14.05
CA ARG A 19 -26.13 -32.21 -13.24
C ARG A 19 -26.02 -31.00 -14.15
N LYS A 20 -26.88 -29.99 -13.95
CA LYS A 20 -26.79 -28.73 -14.67
C LYS A 20 -25.35 -28.23 -14.52
N ALA A 21 -24.65 -28.09 -15.65
CA ALA A 21 -23.31 -27.52 -15.65
C ALA A 21 -23.37 -26.18 -14.89
N LYS A 22 -22.49 -26.01 -13.90
CA LYS A 22 -22.34 -24.72 -13.22
C LYS A 22 -22.17 -23.66 -14.32
N THR A 23 -23.00 -22.64 -14.30
CA THR A 23 -22.95 -21.48 -15.21
C THR A 23 -21.49 -21.08 -15.42
N ALA A 24 -21.07 -20.94 -16.67
CA ALA A 24 -19.70 -20.56 -16.98
C ALA A 24 -19.31 -19.33 -16.14
N ASN A 25 -18.26 -19.46 -15.33
CA ASN A 25 -17.80 -18.41 -14.44
C ASN A 25 -17.61 -17.11 -15.24
N THR A 26 -17.97 -15.98 -14.65
CA THR A 26 -17.72 -14.69 -15.30
C THR A 26 -16.21 -14.50 -15.49
N PRO A 27 -15.76 -13.68 -16.47
CA PRO A 27 -14.33 -13.40 -16.65
C PRO A 27 -13.65 -12.87 -15.39
N ARG A 28 -14.42 -12.19 -14.52
CA ARG A 28 -13.97 -11.73 -13.21
C ARG A 28 -13.76 -12.91 -12.26
N GLU A 29 -14.74 -13.79 -12.12
CA GLU A 29 -14.67 -14.98 -11.27
C GLU A 29 -13.52 -15.90 -11.69
N ALA A 30 -13.36 -16.14 -13.00
CA ALA A 30 -12.25 -16.95 -13.51
C ALA A 30 -10.88 -16.36 -13.12
N ARG A 31 -10.71 -15.04 -13.19
CA ARG A 31 -9.48 -14.37 -12.74
C ARG A 31 -9.28 -14.48 -11.23
N ILE A 32 -10.35 -14.37 -10.45
CA ILE A 32 -10.31 -14.52 -8.98
C ILE A 32 -9.86 -15.93 -8.61
N ILE A 33 -10.49 -16.95 -9.22
CA ILE A 33 -10.19 -18.37 -9.00
C ILE A 33 -8.74 -18.68 -9.39
N ALA A 34 -8.32 -18.34 -10.61
CA ALA A 34 -6.95 -18.62 -11.08
C ALA A 34 -5.88 -18.01 -10.16
N GLY A 35 -6.10 -16.78 -9.68
CA GLY A 35 -5.14 -16.18 -8.77
C GLY A 35 -5.22 -16.67 -7.33
N PHE A 36 -6.32 -17.32 -6.92
CA PHE A 36 -6.38 -18.04 -5.66
C PHE A 36 -5.66 -19.38 -5.76
N GLU A 37 -5.79 -20.08 -6.89
CA GLU A 37 -5.03 -21.30 -7.18
C GLU A 37 -3.51 -21.06 -7.16
N ASP A 38 -3.04 -19.92 -7.67
CA ASP A 38 -1.62 -19.54 -7.56
C ASP A 38 -1.17 -19.38 -6.10
N ILE A 39 -2.03 -18.83 -5.23
CA ILE A 39 -1.76 -18.72 -3.79
C ILE A 39 -1.74 -20.12 -3.16
N GLN A 40 -2.65 -21.01 -3.55
CA GLN A 40 -2.68 -22.38 -3.03
C GLN A 40 -1.43 -23.17 -3.41
N LYS A 41 -0.96 -23.05 -4.66
CA LYS A 41 0.32 -23.61 -5.11
C LYS A 41 1.49 -23.08 -4.31
N PHE A 42 1.53 -21.77 -4.06
CA PHE A 42 2.55 -21.18 -3.21
C PHE A 42 2.58 -21.84 -1.82
N VAL A 43 1.40 -22.06 -1.21
CA VAL A 43 1.28 -22.73 0.09
C VAL A 43 1.69 -24.20 0.02
N GLU A 44 1.37 -24.92 -1.05
CA GLU A 44 1.82 -26.30 -1.26
C GLU A 44 3.34 -26.39 -1.35
N GLU A 45 3.98 -25.46 -2.07
CA GLU A 45 5.43 -25.42 -2.26
C GLU A 45 6.19 -25.00 -1.00
N HIS A 46 5.66 -24.02 -0.25
CA HIS A 46 6.37 -23.39 0.87
C HIS A 46 5.88 -23.86 2.25
N GLY A 47 4.76 -24.59 2.31
CA GLY A 47 4.14 -25.07 3.55
C GLY A 47 3.54 -23.96 4.42
N ARG A 48 3.41 -22.73 3.91
CA ARG A 48 2.92 -21.56 4.67
C ARG A 48 2.19 -20.57 3.76
N PRO A 49 1.26 -19.75 4.31
CA PRO A 49 0.65 -18.67 3.56
C PRO A 49 1.69 -17.60 3.16
N PRO A 50 1.46 -16.88 2.05
CA PRO A 50 2.28 -15.73 1.66
C PRO A 50 2.16 -14.64 2.72
N GLN A 51 3.25 -13.92 2.98
CA GLN A 51 3.26 -12.85 3.99
C GLN A 51 3.92 -11.59 3.44
N HIS A 52 3.69 -10.47 4.13
CA HIS A 52 4.30 -9.18 3.81
C HIS A 52 5.78 -9.16 4.23
N GLY A 53 6.57 -8.31 3.58
CA GLY A 53 7.98 -8.07 3.93
C GLY A 53 8.81 -7.62 2.73
N GLU A 54 9.74 -6.70 2.96
CA GLU A 54 10.64 -6.19 1.90
C GLU A 54 11.69 -7.24 1.50
N ASP A 55 12.10 -8.09 2.43
CA ASP A 55 13.04 -9.19 2.20
C ASP A 55 12.43 -10.39 1.45
N ARG A 56 11.12 -10.35 1.17
CA ARG A 56 10.40 -11.44 0.49
C ARG A 56 10.38 -11.25 -1.01
N ASN A 57 10.22 -12.36 -1.72
CA ASN A 57 10.09 -12.35 -3.17
C ASN A 57 8.90 -11.48 -3.61
N ILE A 58 9.04 -10.79 -4.75
CA ILE A 58 7.99 -9.95 -5.33
C ILE A 58 6.66 -10.70 -5.52
N PHE A 59 6.70 -11.97 -5.91
CA PHE A 59 5.49 -12.78 -6.09
C PHE A 59 4.81 -13.10 -4.76
N GLU A 60 5.58 -13.44 -3.73
CA GLU A 60 5.03 -13.68 -2.38
C GLU A 60 4.33 -12.43 -1.85
N ARG A 61 4.93 -11.25 -2.04
CA ARG A 61 4.32 -9.98 -1.64
C ARG A 61 3.01 -9.71 -2.39
N ILE A 62 2.96 -10.00 -3.70
CA ILE A 62 1.74 -9.88 -4.50
C ILE A 62 0.67 -10.86 -3.99
N TYR A 63 1.04 -12.11 -3.70
CA TYR A 63 0.13 -13.11 -3.18
C TYR A 63 -0.40 -12.76 -1.79
N ALA A 64 0.42 -12.19 -0.91
CA ALA A 64 0.00 -11.73 0.42
C ALA A 64 -1.06 -10.64 0.31
N VAL A 65 -0.79 -9.59 -0.47
CA VAL A 65 -1.75 -8.49 -0.72
C VAL A 65 -3.03 -9.02 -1.35
N ARG A 66 -2.92 -9.96 -2.30
CA ARG A 66 -4.09 -10.54 -2.97
C ARG A 66 -4.92 -11.37 -2.01
N LEU A 67 -4.31 -12.17 -1.15
CA LEU A 67 -5.00 -12.98 -0.14
C LEU A 67 -5.78 -12.09 0.83
N ASP A 68 -5.19 -10.98 1.28
CA ASP A 68 -5.88 -10.02 2.15
C ASP A 68 -7.11 -9.43 1.46
N ARG A 69 -6.96 -8.99 0.21
CA ARG A 69 -8.10 -8.47 -0.57
C ARG A 69 -9.20 -9.50 -0.81
N LEU A 70 -8.85 -10.78 -0.96
CA LEU A 70 -9.83 -11.86 -1.10
C LEU A 70 -10.59 -12.11 0.21
N ARG A 71 -9.91 -11.97 1.37
CA ARG A 71 -10.53 -12.08 2.70
C ARG A 71 -11.47 -10.90 3.01
N ASP A 72 -11.12 -9.69 2.57
CA ASP A 72 -11.92 -8.48 2.78
C ASP A 72 -13.26 -8.50 2.01
N GLN A 73 -13.32 -9.20 0.87
CA GLN A 73 -14.46 -9.19 -0.03
C GLN A 73 -15.36 -10.42 0.17
N ALA A 74 -16.53 -10.24 0.81
CA ALA A 74 -17.47 -11.32 1.09
C ALA A 74 -17.88 -12.14 -0.14
N ASP A 75 -18.06 -11.48 -1.30
CA ASP A 75 -18.38 -12.14 -2.58
C ASP A 75 -17.26 -13.10 -3.02
N CYS A 76 -16.00 -12.70 -2.84
CA CYS A 76 -14.83 -13.51 -3.17
C CYS A 76 -14.70 -14.69 -2.21
N VAL A 77 -14.91 -14.47 -0.92
CA VAL A 77 -14.93 -15.55 0.08
C VAL A 77 -16.01 -16.57 -0.24
N ALA A 78 -17.22 -16.12 -0.61
CA ALA A 78 -18.31 -17.02 -0.98
C ALA A 78 -17.99 -17.84 -2.25
N LEU A 79 -17.38 -17.20 -3.26
CA LEU A 79 -16.96 -17.86 -4.50
C LEU A 79 -15.88 -18.93 -4.27
N LEU A 80 -14.92 -18.64 -3.40
CA LEU A 80 -13.72 -19.46 -3.21
C LEU A 80 -13.84 -20.50 -2.08
N ARG A 81 -14.89 -20.44 -1.27
CA ARG A 81 -15.07 -21.31 -0.09
C ARG A 81 -14.94 -22.80 -0.40
N ASP A 82 -15.54 -23.26 -1.50
CA ASP A 82 -15.51 -24.67 -1.89
C ASP A 82 -14.14 -25.10 -2.45
N LEU A 83 -13.29 -24.13 -2.83
CA LEU A 83 -11.95 -24.36 -3.37
C LEU A 83 -10.88 -24.29 -2.27
N ASP A 84 -11.19 -23.68 -1.12
CA ASP A 84 -10.25 -23.44 -0.02
C ASP A 84 -10.04 -24.69 0.86
N HIS A 85 -9.27 -25.65 0.35
CA HIS A 85 -8.89 -26.86 1.08
C HIS A 85 -7.80 -26.63 2.14
N GLN A 86 -7.12 -25.47 2.11
CA GLN A 86 -6.03 -25.11 3.01
C GLN A 86 -6.47 -24.18 4.15
N GLY A 87 -7.74 -23.77 4.16
CA GLY A 87 -8.28 -22.84 5.16
C GLY A 87 -7.69 -21.44 5.08
N LEU A 88 -7.22 -21.00 3.90
CA LEU A 88 -6.60 -19.70 3.70
C LEU A 88 -7.57 -18.53 3.87
N LEU A 89 -8.85 -18.72 3.60
CA LEU A 89 -9.88 -17.69 3.68
C LEU A 89 -10.47 -17.56 5.09
N SER A 90 -10.31 -18.62 5.91
CA SER A 90 -10.67 -18.58 7.32
C SER A 90 -9.63 -17.73 8.03
N SER A 91 -10.04 -16.58 8.55
CA SER A 91 -9.16 -15.62 9.22
C SER A 91 -8.49 -16.27 10.44
N SER A 92 -7.34 -16.91 10.22
CA SER A 92 -6.32 -16.93 11.26
C SER A 92 -5.66 -15.57 11.17
N ALA A 93 -6.05 -14.70 12.09
CA ALA A 93 -5.50 -13.38 12.35
C ALA A 93 -3.99 -13.48 12.66
N ALA A 94 -3.19 -13.84 11.66
CA ALA A 94 -1.75 -13.73 11.70
C ALA A 94 -1.43 -12.28 11.35
N GLU A 95 -1.35 -11.48 12.41
CA GLU A 95 -0.59 -10.23 12.46
C GLU A 95 -0.93 -9.24 11.34
N THR A 96 -2.20 -8.84 11.25
CA THR A 96 -2.47 -7.47 10.81
C THR A 96 -1.82 -6.57 11.85
N GLN A 97 -0.58 -6.15 11.58
CA GLN A 97 -0.03 -4.96 12.22
C GLN A 97 -1.14 -3.90 12.14
N PRO A 98 -1.51 -3.25 13.26
CA PRO A 98 -2.58 -2.27 13.26
C PRO A 98 -2.33 -1.32 12.10
N ALA A 99 -3.39 -1.03 11.32
CA ALA A 99 -3.25 -0.10 10.23
C ALA A 99 -2.65 1.19 10.80
N PRO A 100 -1.74 1.89 10.10
CA PRO A 100 -1.10 3.08 10.64
C PRO A 100 -2.11 4.17 11.05
N SER A 101 -3.34 4.12 10.52
CA SER A 101 -4.47 4.98 10.93
C SER A 101 -5.05 4.68 12.32
N GLU A 102 -4.74 3.52 12.91
CA GLU A 102 -5.19 3.08 14.24
C GLU A 102 -4.14 3.32 15.32
N MET A 103 -2.92 3.69 14.93
CA MET A 103 -1.82 4.01 15.84
C MET A 103 -1.77 5.52 16.07
N ASP A 104 -1.51 5.93 17.31
CA ASP A 104 -1.20 7.34 17.60
C ASP A 104 0.21 7.72 17.09
N ASP A 105 0.46 9.03 16.98
CA ASP A 105 1.71 9.55 16.43
C ASP A 105 2.95 9.05 17.19
N ASP A 106 2.85 8.89 18.51
CA ASP A 106 3.95 8.43 19.37
C ASP A 106 4.24 6.93 19.16
N ALA A 107 3.20 6.11 19.00
CA ALA A 107 3.31 4.69 18.67
C ALA A 107 3.92 4.49 17.27
N LEU A 108 3.54 5.34 16.29
CA LEU A 108 4.12 5.33 14.95
C LEU A 108 5.62 5.68 14.98
N LEU A 109 5.99 6.75 15.68
CA LEU A 109 7.40 7.15 15.84
C LEU A 109 8.24 6.02 16.45
N THR A 110 7.71 5.37 17.48
CA THR A 110 8.38 4.24 18.14
C THR A 110 8.55 3.05 17.19
N ALA A 111 7.53 2.69 16.41
CA ALA A 111 7.60 1.61 15.41
C ALA A 111 8.63 1.89 14.30
N LEU A 112 8.82 3.16 13.94
CA LEU A 112 9.86 3.62 13.01
C LEU A 112 11.28 3.65 13.63
N GLY A 113 11.43 3.28 14.90
CA GLY A 113 12.69 3.39 15.63
C GLY A 113 13.08 4.83 15.96
N VAL A 114 12.16 5.78 15.78
CA VAL A 114 12.34 7.18 16.17
C VAL A 114 11.96 7.30 17.63
N THR A 115 12.97 7.23 18.50
CA THR A 115 12.75 7.60 19.90
C THR A 115 12.48 9.10 19.98
N PRO A 116 11.53 9.56 20.83
CA PRO A 116 11.32 10.99 21.13
C PRO A 116 12.46 11.53 22.02
N GLN A 117 13.70 11.14 21.72
CA GLN A 117 14.89 11.55 22.43
C GLN A 117 15.50 12.73 21.69
N GLY A 118 15.11 13.94 22.09
CA GLY A 118 15.97 15.13 22.20
C GLY A 118 16.93 15.44 21.04
N GLY A 119 16.65 14.97 19.83
CA GLY A 119 17.43 15.30 18.65
C GLY A 119 17.19 16.77 18.34
N ARG A 120 18.28 17.53 18.24
CA ARG A 120 18.28 18.95 17.85
C ARG A 120 17.27 19.15 16.72
N GLY A 121 16.20 19.89 17.02
CA GLY A 121 15.03 19.99 16.15
C GLY A 121 15.40 20.53 14.77
N ILE A 122 14.51 20.34 13.80
CA ILE A 122 14.67 20.86 12.42
C ILE A 122 14.93 22.38 12.35
N THR A 123 14.71 23.10 13.43
CA THR A 123 15.04 24.53 13.62
C THR A 123 16.53 24.80 13.83
N GLU A 124 17.36 23.78 14.09
CA GLU A 124 18.78 23.96 14.36
C GLU A 124 19.65 23.66 13.12
N LEU A 125 20.17 24.71 12.52
CA LEU A 125 21.00 24.64 11.31
C LEU A 125 22.43 24.19 11.66
N LYS A 126 22.84 23.00 11.21
CA LYS A 126 24.22 22.46 11.43
C LYS A 126 25.19 22.67 10.26
N HIS A 127 24.68 22.59 9.03
CA HIS A 127 25.51 22.59 7.82
C HIS A 127 25.51 23.93 7.08
N VAL A 128 24.81 24.92 7.63
CA VAL A 128 24.70 26.25 7.04
C VAL A 128 25.55 27.21 7.87
N ARG A 129 26.25 28.11 7.18
CA ARG A 129 26.99 29.20 7.82
C ARG A 129 26.06 30.00 8.73
N SER A 130 26.54 30.32 9.92
CA SER A 130 25.79 31.11 10.90
C SER A 130 25.46 32.50 10.34
N LEU A 131 24.40 33.14 10.85
CA LEU A 131 24.03 34.50 10.45
C LEU A 131 25.18 35.50 10.67
N THR A 132 25.99 35.30 11.71
CA THR A 132 27.19 36.09 12.00
C THR A 132 28.27 35.94 10.94
N GLU A 133 28.53 34.72 10.47
CA GLU A 133 29.50 34.47 9.40
C GLU A 133 29.01 34.98 8.04
N ARG A 134 27.69 34.91 7.78
CA ARG A 134 27.10 35.49 6.57
C ARG A 134 27.24 37.01 6.54
N ARG A 135 26.91 37.68 7.64
CA ARG A 135 27.05 39.15 7.76
C ARG A 135 28.50 39.62 7.66
N ALA A 136 29.47 38.82 8.11
CA ALA A 136 30.89 39.14 8.01
C ALA A 136 31.48 38.93 6.60
N ALA A 137 30.87 38.06 5.79
CA ALA A 137 31.32 37.78 4.42
C ALA A 137 30.60 38.63 3.35
N GLU A 138 29.50 39.29 3.71
CA GLU A 138 28.77 40.22 2.86
C GLU A 138 29.34 41.64 3.08
N ASP A 139 30.45 41.99 2.41
CA ASP A 139 30.90 43.38 2.28
C ASP A 139 29.88 44.16 1.43
N VAL A 140 28.82 44.64 2.08
CA VAL A 140 27.80 45.47 1.43
C VAL A 140 28.38 46.86 1.23
N ALA A 141 28.58 47.27 -0.02
CA ALA A 141 28.99 48.62 -0.36
C ALA A 141 28.00 49.65 0.21
N VAL A 142 28.47 50.45 1.16
CA VAL A 142 27.68 51.53 1.76
C VAL A 142 27.78 52.76 0.87
N ARG A 143 26.64 53.32 0.46
CA ARG A 143 26.60 54.58 -0.29
C ARG A 143 27.10 55.70 0.63
N GLN A 144 28.13 56.41 0.20
CA GLN A 144 28.54 57.67 0.84
C GLN A 144 27.93 58.84 0.06
N PRO A 145 27.41 59.86 0.74
CA PRO A 145 26.94 61.08 0.08
C PRO A 145 28.13 61.76 -0.62
N CYS A 146 27.92 62.21 -1.85
CA CYS A 146 28.92 62.95 -2.62
C CYS A 146 28.84 64.43 -2.24
N GLU A 147 29.86 64.93 -1.53
CA GLU A 147 29.89 66.34 -1.09
C GLU A 147 30.02 67.30 -2.28
N ASP A 148 30.74 66.90 -3.32
CA ASP A 148 31.00 67.71 -4.53
C ASP A 148 30.00 67.43 -5.66
N PHE A 149 28.78 66.94 -5.35
CA PHE A 149 27.81 66.53 -6.36
C PHE A 149 27.52 67.63 -7.40
N ALA A 150 27.56 68.90 -7.00
CA ALA A 150 27.37 70.04 -7.90
C ALA A 150 28.36 70.09 -9.07
N ALA A 151 29.58 69.57 -8.91
CA ALA A 151 30.57 69.51 -9.99
C ALA A 151 30.25 68.39 -11.01
N PHE A 152 29.54 67.35 -10.59
CA PHE A 152 29.26 66.16 -11.40
C PHE A 152 27.83 66.13 -11.95
N GLU A 153 26.90 66.89 -11.37
CA GLU A 153 25.52 67.09 -11.82
C GLU A 153 25.37 67.29 -13.35
N PRO A 154 26.15 68.18 -14.01
CA PRO A 154 25.98 68.41 -15.45
C PRO A 154 26.34 67.20 -16.33
N ILE A 155 27.15 66.26 -15.83
CA ILE A 155 27.54 65.04 -16.56
C ILE A 155 26.36 64.08 -16.68
N PHE A 156 25.53 63.99 -15.63
CA PHE A 156 24.33 63.15 -15.64
C PHE A 156 23.25 63.71 -16.56
N ALA A 157 23.17 65.04 -16.73
CA ALA A 157 22.23 65.67 -17.67
C ALA A 157 22.61 65.42 -19.14
N ALA A 158 23.89 65.13 -19.43
CA ALA A 158 24.41 64.89 -20.78
C ALA A 158 24.19 63.44 -21.27
N VAL A 159 23.85 62.51 -20.37
CA VAL A 159 23.59 61.10 -20.70
C VAL A 159 22.08 60.87 -20.67
N LYS A 160 21.49 60.55 -21.82
CA LYS A 160 20.06 60.26 -21.98
C LYS A 160 19.85 58.81 -22.38
#